data_AF-C3NHH2-F1
#
_entry.id   AF-C3NHH2-F1
#
_cell.length_a   1.000
_cell.length_b   1.000
_cell.length_c   1.000
_cell.angle_alpha   90.00
_cell.angle_beta   90.00
_cell.angle_gamma   90.00
#
_symmetry.space_group_name_H-M   'P 1'
#
loop_
_entity.id
_entity.type
_entity.pdbx_description
1 polymer ?
#
loop_
_entity_poly.entity_id
_entity_poly.type
_entity_poly.pdbx_seq_one_letter_code
_entity_poly.pdbx_strand_id
1 'polypeptide(L)' 'MKREGDIVIVDAPGGAKVKMKLEGRTLRIKEYMNGNERAKYDVRLNDDEYERVKNILKNAKTDEEVLQIFAGVMR' A
#
# COMPACT_ATOMS: atom_id res chain seq x y z
N MET A 1 -0.08 11.02 4.16
CA MET A 1 -0.78 9.80 4.62
C MET A 1 -2.20 10.06 5.14
N LYS A 2 -3.18 9.24 4.72
CA LYS A 2 -4.53 9.16 5.29
C LYS A 2 -4.90 7.69 5.53
N ARG A 3 -5.67 7.41 6.58
CA ARG A 3 -6.18 6.06 6.90
C ARG A 3 -7.71 6.05 6.92
N GLU A 4 -8.31 5.06 6.29
CA GLU A 4 -9.77 4.85 6.23
C GLU A 4 -10.08 3.38 6.49
N GLY A 5 -10.31 3.01 7.75
CA GLY A 5 -10.41 1.61 8.16
C GLY A 5 -9.12 0.85 7.86
N ASP A 6 -9.21 -0.23 7.09
CA ASP A 6 -8.07 -1.08 6.66
C ASP A 6 -7.33 -0.53 5.42
N ILE A 7 -7.67 0.68 4.99
CA ILE A 7 -7.11 1.31 3.80
C ILE A 7 -6.10 2.38 4.23
N VAL A 8 -4.90 2.31 3.64
CA VAL A 8 -3.86 3.34 3.79
C VAL A 8 -3.68 4.05 2.45
N ILE A 9 -3.74 5.38 2.46
CA ILE A 9 -3.55 6.23 1.28
C ILE A 9 -2.31 7.09 1.54
N VAL A 10 -1.33 6.98 0.65
CA VAL A 10 -0.07 7.73 0.75
C VAL A 10 0.17 8.55 -0.50
N ASP A 11 0.90 9.65 -0.33
CA ASP A 11 1.37 10.47 -1.44
C ASP A 11 2.70 9.89 -1.93
N ALA A 12 2.75 9.55 -3.22
CA ALA A 12 3.93 8.99 -3.88
C ALA A 12 4.68 10.06 -4.69
N PRO A 13 5.97 9.85 -4.99
CA PRO A 13 6.75 10.77 -5.81
C PRO A 13 6.07 11.07 -7.14
N GLY A 14 6.15 12.33 -7.59
CA GLY A 14 5.51 12.77 -8.84
C GLY A 14 4.02 13.12 -8.73
N GLY A 15 3.49 13.27 -7.52
CA GLY A 15 2.10 13.70 -7.28
C GLY A 15 1.06 12.59 -7.43
N ALA A 16 1.51 11.34 -7.52
CA ALA A 16 0.63 10.18 -7.50
C ALA A 16 0.11 9.93 -6.06
N LYS A 17 -1.07 9.33 -5.95
CA LYS A 17 -1.61 8.81 -4.69
C LYS A 17 -1.70 7.31 -4.75
N VAL A 18 -1.11 6.63 -3.78
CA VAL A 18 -1.11 5.18 -3.70
C VAL A 18 -2.05 4.76 -2.58
N LYS A 19 -3.08 3.99 -2.95
CA LYS A 19 -4.07 3.42 -2.03
C LYS A 19 -3.77 1.94 -1.85
N MET A 20 -3.52 1.53 -0.62
CA MET A 20 -3.23 0.16 -0.22
C MET A 20 -4.35 -0.38 0.67
N LYS A 21 -4.77 -1.60 0.40
CA LYS A 21 -5.74 -2.33 1.22
C LYS A 21 -5.29 -3.78 1.36
N LEU A 22 -5.22 -4.26 2.59
CA LEU A 22 -4.96 -5.66 2.88
C LEU A 22 -6.30 -6.41 3.00
N GLU A 23 -6.56 -7.35 2.09
CA GLU A 23 -7.74 -8.21 2.12
C GLU A 23 -7.33 -9.68 2.20
N GLY A 24 -7.51 -10.29 3.38
CA GLY A 24 -6.94 -11.61 3.66
C GLY A 24 -5.43 -11.59 3.43
N ARG A 25 -4.88 -12.53 2.66
CA ARG A 25 -3.46 -12.56 2.27
C ARG A 25 -3.15 -11.81 0.96
N THR A 26 -4.04 -10.92 0.52
CA THR A 26 -3.82 -10.15 -0.72
C THR A 26 -3.66 -8.67 -0.39
N LEU A 27 -2.50 -8.10 -0.74
CA LEU A 27 -2.29 -6.66 -0.73
C LEU A 27 -2.75 -6.09 -2.07
N ARG A 28 -3.81 -5.28 -2.04
CA ARG A 28 -4.29 -4.54 -3.21
C ARG A 28 -3.71 -3.14 -3.18
N ILE A 29 -3.00 -2.78 -4.25
CA ILE A 29 -2.45 -1.45 -4.45
C ILE A 29 -3.13 -0.80 -5.66
N LYS A 30 -3.58 0.44 -5.50
CA LYS A 30 -4.10 1.28 -6.57
C LYS A 30 -3.32 2.58 -6.61
N GLU A 31 -2.79 2.91 -7.78
CA GLU A 31 -2.12 4.18 -8.02
C GLU A 31 -3.07 5.13 -8.74
N TYR A 32 -3.16 6.35 -8.24
CA TYR A 32 -3.96 7.42 -8.82
C TYR A 32 -3.07 8.58 -9.22
N MET A 33 -3.33 9.17 -10.38
CA MET A 33 -2.63 10.35 -10.87
C MET A 33 -3.66 11.36 -11.37
N ASN A 34 -3.62 12.59 -10.83
CA ASN A 34 -4.60 13.64 -11.13
C ASN A 34 -6.07 13.17 -10.96
N GLY A 35 -6.33 12.31 -9.98
CA GLY A 35 -7.66 11.75 -9.70
C GLY A 35 -8.08 10.54 -10.54
N ASN A 36 -7.29 10.14 -11.54
CA ASN A 36 -7.55 8.96 -12.37
C ASN A 36 -6.75 7.75 -11.88
N GLU A 37 -7.38 6.57 -11.86
CA GLU A 37 -6.68 5.31 -11.58
C GLU A 37 -5.70 5.02 -12.73
N ARG A 38 -4.41 5.00 -12.41
CA ARG A 38 -3.31 4.75 -13.36
C ARG A 38 -2.95 3.27 -13.40
N ALA A 39 -2.90 2.63 -12.24
CA ALA A 39 -2.50 1.24 -12.11
C ALA A 39 -3.17 0.55 -10.94
N LYS A 40 -3.34 -0.77 -11.06
CA LYS A 40 -3.84 -1.65 -10.02
C LYS A 40 -2.98 -2.90 -9.94
N TYR A 41 -2.56 -3.25 -8.74
CA TYR A 41 -1.77 -4.44 -8.44
C TYR A 41 -2.45 -5.23 -7.32
N ASP A 42 -2.62 -6.53 -7.52
CA ASP A 42 -3.12 -7.43 -6.49
C ASP A 42 -2.00 -8.43 -6.19
N VAL A 43 -1.31 -8.24 -5.07
CA VAL A 43 -0.15 -9.07 -4.69
C VAL A 43 -0.56 -10.07 -3.62
N ARG A 44 -0.36 -11.36 -3.90
CA ARG A 44 -0.61 -12.43 -2.95
C ARG A 44 0.61 -12.61 -2.06
N LEU A 45 0.41 -12.42 -0.77
CA LEU A 45 1.44 -12.48 0.25
C LEU A 45 1.57 -13.91 0.79
N ASN A 46 2.81 -14.33 1.05
CA ASN A 46 3.07 -15.48 1.91
C ASN A 46 2.86 -15.11 3.40
N ASP A 47 3.05 -16.07 4.31
CA ASP A 47 2.77 -15.87 5.74
C ASP A 47 3.65 -14.78 6.39
N ASP A 48 4.95 -14.77 6.07
CA ASP A 48 5.90 -13.80 6.60
C ASP A 48 5.64 -12.39 6.04
N GLU A 49 5.37 -12.31 4.74
CA GLU A 49 4.99 -11.06 4.06
C GLU A 49 3.68 -10.52 4.62
N TYR A 50 2.68 -11.38 4.85
CA TYR A 50 1.39 -10.98 5.39
C TYR A 50 1.54 -10.33 6.76
N GLU A 51 2.23 -10.97 7.70
CA GLU A 51 2.41 -10.40 9.04
C GLU A 51 3.25 -9.11 9.00
N ARG A 52 4.27 -9.04 8.13
CA ARG A 52 5.06 -7.82 7.95
C ARG A 52 4.21 -6.67 7.40
N VAL A 53 3.49 -6.89 6.31
CA VAL A 53 2.63 -5.89 5.66
C VAL A 53 1.55 -5.40 6.61
N LYS A 54 0.88 -6.33 7.30
CA LYS A 54 -0.13 -6.04 8.32
C LYS A 54 0.42 -5.17 9.44
N ASN A 55 1.62 -5.50 9.95
CA ASN A 55 2.26 -4.74 11.02
C ASN A 55 2.60 -3.31 10.57
N ILE A 56 3.17 -3.15 9.36
CA ILE A 56 3.52 -1.83 8.84
C ILE A 56 2.27 -1.01 8.54
N LEU A 57 1.25 -1.56 7.87
CA LEU A 57 0.00 -0.83 7.61
C LEU A 57 -0.69 -0.38 8.91
N LYS A 58 -0.58 -1.16 9.99
CA LYS A 58 -1.12 -0.81 11.30
C LYS A 58 -0.29 0.27 12.01
N ASN A 59 1.04 0.20 11.94
CA ASN A 59 1.93 0.99 12.80
C ASN A 59 2.73 2.10 12.10
N ALA A 60 2.78 2.14 10.77
CA ALA A 60 3.54 3.14 10.01
C ALA A 60 3.12 4.57 10.35
N LYS A 61 4.09 5.44 10.63
CA LYS A 61 3.83 6.84 10.98
C LYS A 61 4.03 7.78 9.80
N THR A 62 4.70 7.30 8.76
CA THR A 62 5.11 8.10 7.61
C THR A 62 4.69 7.45 6.29
N ASP A 63 4.56 8.26 5.23
CA ASP A 63 4.29 7.77 3.88
C ASP A 63 5.42 6.87 3.36
N GLU A 64 6.68 7.20 3.69
CA GLU A 64 7.86 6.46 3.26
C GLU A 64 7.89 5.01 3.77
N GLU A 65 7.56 4.78 5.05
CA GLU A 65 7.49 3.43 5.62
C GLU A 65 6.51 2.54 4.86
N VAL A 66 5.39 3.10 4.41
CA VAL A 66 4.37 2.36 3.66
C VAL A 66 4.81 2.17 2.20
N LEU A 67 5.43 3.18 1.58
CA LEU A 67 5.97 3.07 0.22
C LEU A 67 7.10 2.02 0.12
N GLN A 68 7.87 1.80 1.19
CA GLN A 68 8.85 0.71 1.23
C GLN A 68 8.21 -0.67 1.11
N ILE A 69 6.97 -0.86 1.60
CA ILE A 69 6.21 -2.10 1.36
C ILE A 69 5.99 -2.28 -0.14
N PHE A 70 5.52 -1.22 -0.81
CA PHE A 70 5.24 -1.26 -2.24
C PHE A 70 6.47 -1.67 -3.03
N ALA A 71 7.64 -1.07 -2.73
CA ALA A 71 8.90 -1.41 -3.39
C ALA A 71 9.39 -2.84 -3.07
N GLY A 72 9.17 -3.33 -1.84
CA GLY A 72 9.62 -4.64 -1.39
C GLY A 72 8.74 -5.81 -1.89
N VAL A 73 7.44 -5.58 -2.06
CA VAL A 73 6.44 -6.60 -2.42
C VAL A 73 6.24 -6.72 -3.94
N MET A 74 6.59 -5.68 -4.72
CA MET A 74 6.52 -5.67 -6.19
C MET A 74 7.74 -6.29 -6.89
N ARG A 75 8.70 -6.83 -6.13
CA ARG A 75 9.98 -7.31 -6.65
C ARG A 75 9.93 -8.75 -7.15
#